data_AF-A0A7Y2CC39-F1
#
_entry.id   AF-A0A7Y2CC39-F1
#
_cell.length_a   1.000
_cell.length_b   1.000
_cell.length_c   1.000
_cell.angle_alpha   90.00
_cell.angle_beta   90.00
_cell.angle_gamma   90.00
#
_symmetry.space_group_name_H-M   'P 1'
#
loop_
_entity.id
_entity.type
_entity.pdbx_description
1 polymer ?
#
loop_
_entity_poly.entity_id
_entity_poly.type
_entity_poly.pdbx_seq_one_letter_code
_entity_poly.pdbx_strand_id
1 'polypeptide(L)'
;MRNIGKIMTAATVLAALGACTTYERPFGTGESISIPYDPYNYDPDDLEAEAQAHCGAYGMRAVYDDETIDPQSVRWRYRHYRCV
;
A
#
# COMPACT_ATOMS: atom_id res chain seq x y z
N MET A 1 -35.11 1.24 54.22
CA MET A 1 -33.76 0.62 54.31
C MET A 1 -33.50 -0.17 53.04
N ARG A 2 -32.28 -0.03 52.48
CA ARG A 2 -31.73 -0.57 51.22
C ARG A 2 -32.22 0.10 49.91
N ASN A 3 -31.41 0.96 49.25
CA ASN A 3 -30.19 0.71 48.44
C ASN A 3 -30.59 0.20 47.05
N ILE A 4 -30.17 0.70 45.88
CA ILE A 4 -28.92 1.32 45.36
C ILE A 4 -29.39 2.14 44.14
N GLY A 5 -28.99 3.41 43.93
CA GLY A 5 -27.83 3.78 43.08
C GLY A 5 -28.05 3.43 41.59
N LYS A 6 -27.60 4.18 40.60
CA LYS A 6 -26.74 5.35 40.47
C LYS A 6 -26.58 5.50 38.93
N ILE A 7 -26.08 6.66 38.49
CA ILE A 7 -25.42 6.86 37.19
C ILE A 7 -26.37 7.11 36.01
N MET A 8 -26.66 8.40 35.79
CA MET A 8 -26.98 8.96 34.48
C MET A 8 -25.81 8.64 33.54
N THR A 9 -26.09 7.81 32.54
CA THR A 9 -25.12 7.33 31.56
C THR A 9 -24.62 8.48 30.70
N ALA A 10 -23.30 8.59 30.64
CA ALA A 10 -22.54 9.54 29.84
C ALA A 10 -22.98 9.53 28.36
N ALA A 11 -23.16 10.73 27.80
CA ALA A 11 -23.35 10.94 26.38
C ALA A 11 -22.02 10.67 25.65
N THR A 12 -21.86 9.45 25.15
CA THR A 12 -20.74 9.07 24.28
C THR A 12 -20.97 9.68 22.90
N VAL A 13 -20.36 10.83 22.63
CA VAL A 13 -20.24 11.36 21.27
C VAL A 13 -19.18 10.52 20.56
N LEU A 14 -19.62 9.43 19.91
CA LEU A 14 -18.82 8.79 18.86
C LEU A 14 -18.80 9.78 17.69
N ALA A 15 -17.80 10.66 17.68
CA ALA A 15 -17.40 11.35 16.47
C ALA A 15 -16.92 10.27 15.50
N ALA A 16 -17.79 9.95 14.55
CA ALA A 16 -17.47 9.15 13.39
C ALA A 16 -16.23 9.77 12.74
N LEU A 17 -15.09 9.10 12.91
CA LEU A 17 -13.96 9.22 12.02
C LEU A 17 -14.49 8.73 10.67
N GLY A 18 -15.05 9.68 9.92
CA GLY A 18 -15.46 9.51 8.54
C GLY A 18 -14.32 8.82 7.83
N ALA A 19 -14.61 7.61 7.39
CA ALA A 19 -13.72 6.77 6.64
C ALA A 19 -12.98 7.63 5.62
N CYS A 20 -11.66 7.69 5.74
CA CYS A 20 -10.81 7.87 4.58
C CYS A 20 -11.13 6.70 3.66
N THR A 21 -12.16 6.83 2.82
CA THR A 21 -12.32 5.93 1.68
C THR A 21 -11.25 6.35 0.70
N THR A 22 -10.01 5.97 0.99
CA THR A 22 -9.00 5.89 -0.03
C THR A 22 -9.62 5.00 -1.10
N TYR A 23 -9.87 5.56 -2.27
CA TYR A 23 -10.27 4.79 -3.43
C TYR A 23 -9.05 3.95 -3.82
N GLU A 24 -8.85 2.86 -3.09
CA GLU A 24 -7.90 1.83 -3.43
C GLU A 24 -8.44 1.23 -4.71
N ARG A 25 -7.79 1.54 -5.83
CA ARG A 25 -7.94 0.72 -7.05
C ARG A 25 -7.89 -0.74 -6.60
N PRO A 26 -8.74 -1.63 -7.13
CA PRO A 26 -8.57 -3.04 -6.87
C PRO A 26 -7.26 -3.45 -7.54
N PHE A 27 -6.15 -3.29 -6.83
CA PHE A 27 -4.99 -4.13 -7.01
C PHE A 27 -5.56 -5.53 -6.84
N GLY A 28 -5.64 -6.26 -7.95
CA GLY A 28 -6.11 -7.64 -7.92
C GLY A 28 -5.42 -8.35 -6.77
N THR A 29 -6.09 -9.29 -6.14
CA THR A 29 -5.66 -10.03 -4.94
C THR A 29 -4.39 -10.88 -5.13
N GLY A 30 -3.53 -10.54 -6.09
CA GLY A 30 -2.20 -11.09 -6.30
C GLY A 30 -1.13 -10.26 -5.61
N GLU A 31 -0.06 -10.94 -5.22
CA GLU A 31 1.16 -10.33 -4.68
C GLU A 31 1.73 -9.32 -5.71
N SER A 32 2.26 -8.19 -5.22
CA SER A 32 2.85 -7.15 -6.08
C SER A 32 3.97 -6.43 -5.35
N ILE A 33 4.87 -5.80 -6.10
CA ILE A 33 5.97 -5.01 -5.55
C ILE A 33 6.08 -3.67 -6.29
N SER A 34 6.41 -2.63 -5.54
CA SER A 34 6.71 -1.29 -6.06
C SER A 34 8.13 -0.92 -5.66
N ILE A 35 9.02 -0.74 -6.63
CA ILE A 35 10.44 -0.48 -6.39
C ILE A 35 10.71 1.02 -6.60
N PRO A 36 11.07 1.77 -5.54
CA PRO A 36 11.52 3.14 -5.69
C PRO A 36 12.92 3.16 -6.31
N TYR A 37 13.12 3.98 -7.34
CA TYR A 37 14.41 4.08 -8.01
C TYR A 37 14.66 5.47 -8.58
N ASP A 38 15.94 5.75 -8.82
CA ASP A 38 16.41 6.94 -9.52
C ASP A 38 16.70 6.58 -10.98
N PRO A 39 15.95 7.11 -11.95
CA PRO A 39 16.07 6.75 -13.37
C PRO A 39 17.39 7.17 -14.01
N TYR A 40 18.21 7.99 -13.32
CA TYR A 40 19.52 8.39 -13.81
C TYR A 40 20.65 7.50 -13.29
N ASN A 41 20.38 6.63 -12.31
CA ASN A 41 21.40 5.84 -11.61
C ASN A 41 21.12 4.34 -11.61
N TYR A 42 19.95 3.89 -12.09
CA TYR A 42 19.55 2.48 -12.08
C TYR A 42 19.13 2.00 -13.46
N ASP A 43 19.52 0.77 -13.79
CA ASP A 43 19.10 0.07 -14.99
C ASP A 43 17.72 -0.59 -14.78
N PRO A 44 16.77 -0.43 -15.72
CA PRO A 44 15.55 -1.23 -15.79
C PRO A 44 15.70 -2.72 -15.49
N ASP A 45 16.78 -3.36 -15.94
CA ASP A 45 16.99 -4.80 -15.79
C ASP A 45 17.26 -5.19 -14.33
N ASP A 46 17.95 -4.33 -13.56
CA ASP A 46 18.20 -4.54 -12.13
C ASP A 46 16.87 -4.51 -11.35
N LEU A 47 15.96 -3.61 -11.74
CA LEU A 47 14.63 -3.51 -11.14
C LEU A 47 13.77 -4.74 -11.45
N GLU A 48 13.87 -5.27 -12.67
CA GLU A 48 13.18 -6.50 -13.03
C GLU A 48 13.74 -7.71 -12.27
N ALA A 49 15.06 -7.80 -12.10
CA ALA A 49 15.69 -8.85 -11.32
C ALA A 49 15.26 -8.81 -9.84
N GLU A 50 15.19 -7.61 -9.24
CA GLU A 50 14.68 -7.42 -7.88
C GLU A 50 13.20 -7.83 -7.76
N ALA A 51 12.36 -7.40 -8.70
CA ALA A 51 10.95 -7.78 -8.73
C ALA A 51 10.78 -9.30 -8.90
N GLN A 52 11.60 -9.92 -9.75
CA GLN A 52 11.57 -11.36 -9.97
C GLN A 52 12.06 -12.14 -8.74
N ALA A 53 13.01 -11.61 -7.97
CA ALA A 53 13.42 -12.20 -6.70
C ALA A 53 12.27 -12.15 -5.67
N HIS A 54 11.54 -11.02 -5.58
CA HIS A 54 10.36 -10.88 -4.72
C HIS A 54 9.27 -11.88 -5.11
N CYS A 55 8.79 -11.85 -6.36
CA CYS A 55 7.74 -12.75 -6.81
C CYS A 55 8.17 -14.23 -6.78
N GLY A 56 9.45 -14.50 -7.03
CA GLY A 56 10.04 -15.84 -6.97
C GLY A 56 9.97 -16.47 -5.57
N ALA A 57 10.02 -15.67 -4.50
CA ALA A 57 9.82 -16.16 -3.12
C ALA A 57 8.43 -16.79 -2.91
N TYR A 58 7.47 -16.45 -3.76
CA TYR A 58 6.11 -16.99 -3.75
C TYR A 58 5.88 -18.01 -4.88
N GLY A 59 6.91 -18.39 -5.63
CA GLY A 59 6.79 -19.28 -6.79
C GLY A 59 6.09 -18.64 -7.99
N MET A 60 6.05 -17.31 -8.06
CA MET A 60 5.40 -16.53 -9.11
C MET A 60 6.43 -15.82 -9.99
N ARG A 61 5.98 -15.29 -11.14
CA ARG A 61 6.77 -14.48 -12.06
C ARG A 61 6.43 -13.01 -11.92
N ALA A 62 7.44 -12.15 -11.95
CA ALA A 62 7.21 -10.71 -11.99
C ALA A 62 6.81 -10.27 -13.40
N VAL A 63 5.79 -9.42 -13.48
CA VAL A 63 5.34 -8.78 -14.72
C VAL A 63 5.24 -7.28 -14.47
N TYR A 64 5.96 -6.50 -15.27
CA TYR A 64 5.85 -5.05 -15.26
C TYR A 64 4.40 -4.61 -15.48
N ASP A 65 3.91 -3.72 -14.64
CA ASP A 65 2.55 -3.18 -14.72
C ASP A 65 2.56 -1.73 -15.22
N ASP A 66 3.13 -0.83 -14.42
CA ASP A 66 3.28 0.58 -14.75
C ASP A 66 4.44 1.25 -13.99
N GLU A 67 4.59 2.56 -14.19
CA GLU A 67 5.58 3.40 -13.52
C GLU A 67 4.94 4.74 -13.14
N THR A 68 5.23 5.21 -11.94
CA THR A 68 4.75 6.50 -11.43
C THR A 68 5.91 7.41 -11.01
N ILE A 69 5.69 8.73 -11.09
CA ILE A 69 6.66 9.75 -10.66
C ILE A 69 6.30 10.19 -9.25
N ASP A 70 7.29 10.31 -8.36
CA ASP A 70 7.08 10.89 -7.04
C ASP A 70 6.68 12.38 -7.16
N PRO A 71 5.47 12.78 -6.72
CA PRO A 71 5.02 14.17 -6.81
C PRO A 71 5.82 15.12 -5.91
N GLN A 72 6.52 14.61 -4.89
CA GLN A 72 7.36 15.39 -3.99
C GLN A 72 8.83 15.45 -4.47
N SER A 73 9.21 14.64 -5.46
CA SER A 73 10.55 14.61 -6.01
C SER A 73 10.57 14.18 -7.47
N VAL A 74 10.88 15.11 -8.38
CA VAL A 74 11.03 14.79 -9.82
C VAL A 74 12.14 13.80 -10.13
N ARG A 75 13.04 13.56 -9.15
CA ARG A 75 14.15 12.60 -9.27
C ARG A 75 13.71 11.16 -9.00
N TRP A 76 12.74 10.94 -8.13
CA TRP A 76 12.35 9.59 -7.71
C TRP A 76 11.16 9.09 -8.52
N ARG A 77 11.21 7.80 -8.86
CA ARG A 77 10.15 7.09 -9.55
C ARG A 77 9.84 5.79 -8.83
N TYR A 78 8.67 5.24 -9.10
CA TYR A 78 8.27 3.92 -8.63
C TYR A 78 7.94 3.06 -9.83
N ARG A 79 8.54 1.88 -9.89
CA ARG A 79 8.18 0.88 -10.88
C ARG A 79 7.36 -0.22 -10.23
N HIS A 80 6.22 -0.54 -10.83
CA HIS A 80 5.24 -1.46 -10.27
C HIS A 80 5.26 -2.79 -11.04
N TYR A 81 5.26 -3.89 -10.30
CA TYR A 81 5.22 -5.24 -10.85
C TYR A 81 4.13 -6.05 -10.17
N ARG A 82 3.43 -6.86 -10.96
CA ARG A 82 2.48 -7.88 -10.47
C ARG A 82 3.16 -9.24 -10.45
N CYS A 83 2.91 -10.03 -9.42
CA CYS A 83 3.31 -11.43 -9.37
C CYS A 83 2.17 -12.30 -9.94
N VAL A 84 2.49 -13.08 -10.97
CA VAL A 84 1.54 -13.95 -11.68
C VAL A 84 2.06 -15.36 -11.93
#